data_AF-A0A1G0FWB4-F1
#
_entry.id   AF-A0A1G0FWB4-F1
#
_cell.length_a   1.000
_cell.length_b   1.000
_cell.length_c   1.000
_cell.angle_alpha   90.00
_cell.angle_beta   90.00
_cell.angle_gamma   90.00
#
_symmetry.space_group_name_H-M   'P 1'
#
loop_
_entity.id
_entity.type
_entity.pdbx_description
1 polymer ?
#
loop_
_entity_poly.entity_id
_entity_poly.type
_entity_poly.pdbx_seq_one_letter_code
_entity_poly.pdbx_strand_id
1 'polypeptide(L)' 'MRNSHDNRYGKAAIHLVSVFATEQGLVLAQVRTQDKSNEITAIPELLDALVLKGCTVILDAMGCQKKL' A
#
# COMPACT_ATOMS: atom_id res chain seq x y z
N MET A 1 -3.12 -16.98 1.42
CA MET A 1 -3.75 -15.77 1.99
C MET A 1 -4.67 -16.22 3.12
N ARG A 2 -4.29 -16.01 4.39
CA ARG A 2 -5.06 -16.50 5.55
C ARG A 2 -5.97 -15.38 6.07
N ASN A 3 -7.26 -15.68 6.11
CA ASN A 3 -8.37 -14.82 6.46
C ASN A 3 -8.20 -14.25 7.90
N SER A 4 -7.82 -12.97 8.03
CA SER A 4 -7.70 -12.26 9.34
C SER A 4 -8.98 -11.51 9.72
N HIS A 5 -10.14 -12.00 9.31
CA HIS A 5 -11.42 -11.49 9.78
C HIS A 5 -11.77 -12.19 11.09
N ASP A 6 -11.32 -11.63 12.22
CA ASP A 6 -11.89 -11.99 13.51
C ASP A 6 -13.22 -11.26 13.68
N ASN A 7 -14.28 -11.83 13.10
CA ASN A 7 -15.65 -11.35 13.25
C ASN A 7 -16.19 -11.52 14.69
N ARG A 8 -15.40 -12.12 15.60
CA ARG A 8 -15.78 -12.37 17.00
C ARG A 8 -15.46 -11.17 17.91
N TYR A 9 -14.51 -10.32 17.55
CA TYR A 9 -14.12 -9.13 18.31
C TYR A 9 -14.33 -7.79 17.58
N GLY A 10 -14.97 -7.78 16.41
CA GLY A 10 -15.28 -6.53 15.68
C GLY A 10 -14.05 -5.74 15.22
N LYS A 11 -12.87 -6.39 15.13
CA LYS A 11 -11.64 -5.74 14.67
C LYS A 11 -11.58 -5.82 13.15
N ALA A 12 -11.87 -4.70 12.50
CA ALA A 12 -11.71 -4.55 11.06
C ALA A 12 -10.27 -4.89 10.63
N ALA A 13 -10.13 -5.52 9.47
CA ALA A 13 -8.82 -5.79 8.89
C ALA A 13 -8.06 -4.47 8.72
N ILE A 14 -6.80 -4.44 9.17
CA ILE A 14 -5.94 -3.28 8.92
C ILE A 14 -5.47 -3.37 7.48
N HIS A 15 -5.94 -2.46 6.64
CA HIS A 15 -5.40 -2.28 5.30
C HIS A 15 -4.13 -1.43 5.41
N LEU A 16 -3.03 -1.91 4.85
CA LEU A 16 -1.71 -1.29 4.96
C LEU A 16 -1.01 -1.35 3.62
N VAL A 17 -0.63 -0.20 3.10
CA VAL A 17 0.19 -0.07 1.90
C VAL A 17 1.62 0.24 2.34
N SER A 18 2.59 -0.52 1.85
CA SER A 18 4.01 -0.34 2.20
C SER A 18 4.87 -0.28 0.94
N VAL A 19 5.85 0.61 0.93
CA VAL A 19 6.91 0.66 -0.09
C VAL A 19 8.14 -0.04 0.46
N PHE A 20 8.55 -1.06 -0.27
CA PHE A 20 9.66 -1.92 0.10
C PHE A 20 10.79 -1.78 -0.92
N ALA A 21 11.96 -1.38 -0.43
CA ALA A 21 13.20 -1.33 -1.19
C ALA A 21 13.80 -2.74 -1.18
N THR A 22 13.56 -3.50 -2.24
CA THR A 22 13.91 -4.92 -2.35
C THR A 22 15.39 -5.18 -2.20
N GLU A 23 16.24 -4.32 -2.78
CA GLU A 23 17.70 -4.47 -2.74
C GLU A 23 18.27 -4.24 -1.34
N GLN A 24 17.69 -3.30 -0.59
CA GLN A 24 18.15 -2.97 0.77
C GLN A 24 17.42 -3.79 1.84
N GLY A 25 16.33 -4.46 1.50
CA GLY A 25 15.49 -5.20 2.45
C GLY A 25 14.74 -4.30 3.43
N LEU A 26 14.49 -3.03 3.08
CA LEU A 26 13.94 -2.01 3.97
C LEU A 26 12.56 -1.55 3.53
N VAL A 27 11.69 -1.28 4.50
CA VAL A 27 10.43 -0.55 4.25
C VAL A 27 10.72 0.95 4.32
N LEU A 28 10.55 1.65 3.21
CA LEU A 28 10.83 3.09 3.10
C LEU A 28 9.67 3.95 3.61
N ALA A 29 8.45 3.49 3.37
CA ALA A 29 7.23 4.18 3.77
C ALA A 29 6.08 3.18 3.95
N GLN A 30 5.16 3.50 4.84
CA GLN A 30 3.93 2.74 5.03
C GLN A 30 2.78 3.68 5.39
N VAL A 31 1.59 3.38 4.87
CA VAL A 31 0.35 4.10 5.20
C VAL A 31 -0.74 3.10 5.54
N ARG A 32 -1.45 3.39 6.62
CA ARG A 32 -2.63 2.62 7.02
C ARG A 32 -3.85 3.21 6.33
N THR A 33 -4.61 2.36 5.64
CA THR A 33 -5.88 2.73 5.00
C THR A 33 -7.04 2.08 5.74
N GLN A 34 -8.23 2.67 5.61
CA GLN A 34 -9.43 2.17 6.29
C GLN A 34 -10.16 1.09 5.48
N ASP A 35 -10.02 1.13 4.15
CA ASP A 35 -10.64 0.20 3.21
C ASP A 35 -9.72 -0.02 2.01
N LYS A 36 -9.96 -1.12 1.27
CA LYS A 36 -9.25 -1.46 0.04
C LYS A 36 -9.31 -0.35 -1.02
N SER A 37 -10.42 0.36 -1.11
CA SER A 37 -10.62 1.45 -2.09
C SER A 37 -9.74 2.66 -1.76
N ASN A 38 -9.48 2.91 -0.47
CA ASN A 38 -8.58 3.97 -0.02
C ASN A 38 -7.11 3.68 -0.33
N GLU A 39 -6.74 2.42 -0.60
CA GLU A 39 -5.39 2.08 -1.06
C GLU A 39 -5.09 2.74 -2.41
N ILE A 40 -6.09 2.89 -3.29
CA ILE A 40 -5.93 3.49 -4.61
C ILE A 40 -5.51 4.97 -4.52
N THR A 41 -6.11 5.72 -3.58
CA THR A 41 -5.75 7.14 -3.36
C THR A 41 -4.49 7.29 -2.53
N ALA A 42 -4.23 6.37 -1.60
CA ALA A 42 -3.06 6.43 -0.73
C ALA A 42 -1.74 6.09 -1.46
N ILE A 43 -1.79 5.25 -2.51
CA ILE A 43 -0.62 4.91 -3.34
C ILE A 43 0.03 6.17 -3.97
N PRO A 44 -0.68 7.02 -4.74
CA PRO A 44 -0.06 8.20 -5.36
C PRO A 44 0.46 9.20 -4.33
N GLU A 45 -0.24 9.41 -3.20
CA GLU A 45 0.27 10.27 -2.11
C GLU A 45 1.59 9.75 -1.54
N LEU A 46 1.70 8.43 -1.37
CA LEU A 46 2.90 7.78 -0.84
C LEU A 46 4.06 7.82 -1.85
N LEU A 47 3.77 7.69 -3.15
CA LEU A 47 4.78 7.83 -4.21
C LEU A 47 5.29 9.28 -4.34
N ASP A 48 4.43 10.28 -4.19
CA ASP A 48 4.82 11.71 -4.24
C ASP A 48 5.75 12.10 -3.09
N ALA A 49 5.54 11.48 -1.92
CA ALA A 49 6.42 11.66 -0.75
C ALA A 49 7.81 11.02 -0.90
N LEU A 50 8.04 10.20 -1.94
CA LEU A 50 9.29 9.46 -2.16
C LEU A 50 10.09 10.01 -3.35
N VAL A 51 11.41 10.06 -3.19
CA VAL A 51 12.32 10.40 -4.30
C VAL A 51 12.53 9.15 -5.17
N LEU A 52 11.70 8.97 -6.19
CA LEU A 52 11.69 7.77 -7.07
C LEU A 52 12.45 7.94 -8.39
N LYS A 53 13.23 9.03 -8.54
CA LYS A 53 13.90 9.35 -9.81
C LYS A 53 14.94 8.28 -10.17
N GLY A 54 14.69 7.57 -11.27
CA GLY A 54 15.56 6.48 -11.75
C GLY A 54 15.27 5.12 -11.11
N CYS A 55 14.22 5.01 -10.29
CA CYS A 55 13.80 3.75 -9.67
C CYS A 55 12.70 3.06 -10.48
N THR A 56 12.75 1.73 -10.57
CA THR A 56 11.65 0.92 -11.08
C THR A 56 10.68 0.63 -9.95
N VAL A 57 9.43 1.10 -10.08
CA VAL A 57 8.38 0.87 -9.10
C VAL A 57 7.46 -0.24 -9.59
N ILE A 58 7.27 -1.27 -8.77
CA ILE A 58 6.36 -2.40 -9.04
C ILE A 58 5.20 -2.31 -8.05
N LEU A 59 3.97 -2.29 -8.55
CA LEU A 59 2.74 -2.17 -7.79
C LEU A 59 1.74 -3.21 -8.28
N ASP A 60 0.75 -3.54 -7.46
CA ASP A 60 -0.37 -4.39 -7.89
C ASP A 60 -1.19 -3.74 -9.01
N ALA A 61 -1.81 -4.56 -9.86
CA ALA A 61 -2.63 -4.11 -10.98
C ALA A 61 -3.76 -3.16 -10.57
N MET A 62 -4.37 -3.33 -9.40
CA MET A 62 -5.41 -2.41 -8.90
C MET A 62 -4.86 -1.02 -8.56
N GLY A 63 -3.56 -0.91 -8.23
CA GLY A 63 -2.87 0.35 -7.94
C GLY A 63 -2.37 1.10 -9.19
N CYS A 64 -2.42 0.48 -10.37
CA CYS A 64 -2.00 1.07 -11.66
C CYS A 64 -3.12 1.85 -12.38
N GLN A 65 -4.03 2.48 -11.64
CA GLN A 65 -5.07 3.32 -12.22
C GLN A 65 -4.49 4.66 -12.68
N LYS A 66 -4.58 4.95 -13.99
CA LYS A 66 -4.02 6.16 -14.63
C LYS A 66 -4.87 7.42 -14.40
N LYS A 67 -6.06 7.26 -13.83
CA LYS A 67 -7.02 8.31 -13.46
C LYS A 67 -7.96 7.69 -12.41
N LEU A 68 -8.12 8.37 -11.27
CA LEU A 68 -9.33 8.23 -10.47
C LEU A 68 -10.48 8.94 -11.21
#